data_AF-A0A7R9S7N8-F1
#
_entry.id   AF-A0A7R9S7N8-F1
#
_cell.length_a   1.000
_cell.length_b   1.000
_cell.length_c   1.000
_cell.angle_alpha   90.00
_cell.angle_beta   90.00
_cell.angle_gamma   90.00
#
_symmetry.space_group_name_H-M   'P 1'
#
loop_
_entity.id
_entity.type
_entity.pdbx_description
1 polymer ?
#
loop_
_entity_poly.entity_id
_entity_poly.type
_entity_poly.pdbx_seq_one_letter_code
_entity_poly.pdbx_strand_id
1 'polypeptide(L)'
;AAGICQFRLLFNTTKVCQIRVDFVDTYLALPTYGECVNQYLLVTGTIRPLGVKRFCGINSNQHFYIDLDEGMQFRFTDFILNTVEIGLAYRFGLWITKIDCTAQDNLQAPFGCFQYYLDGSGMIHSFNFEGRQYLINTAYRICIRNLRNACSIEFRARAEDFSLQSHGRGNTRSGVGTAQCDTDYILIPQGRATLSASQSNDRFCGGVLNSVNQRTEAEPVMSNNSSNHHIYIYNRVS
;
A
#
# COMPACT_ATOMS: atom_id res chain seq x y z
N ALA A 1 -13.63 -25.74 0.33
CA ALA A 1 -12.84 -26.65 -0.52
C ALA A 1 -11.52 -25.96 -0.86
N ALA A 2 -10.42 -26.71 -1.01
CA ALA A 2 -9.24 -26.20 -1.68
C ALA A 2 -9.53 -26.06 -3.18
N GLY A 3 -8.93 -25.07 -3.84
CA GLY A 3 -9.19 -24.82 -5.24
C GLY A 3 -8.80 -23.42 -5.70
N ILE A 4 -8.95 -23.22 -7.00
CA ILE A 4 -8.63 -21.97 -7.68
C ILE A 4 -9.93 -21.43 -8.29
N CYS A 5 -10.24 -20.18 -7.99
CA CYS A 5 -11.22 -19.39 -8.72
C CYS A 5 -10.46 -18.33 -9.51
N GLN A 6 -10.66 -18.27 -10.83
CA GLN A 6 -9.97 -17.31 -11.68
C GLN A 6 -10.93 -16.65 -12.65
N PHE A 7 -10.71 -15.36 -12.90
CA PHE A 7 -11.37 -14.65 -13.98
C PHE A 7 -10.39 -13.70 -14.68
N ARG A 8 -10.64 -13.48 -15.97
CA ARG A 8 -9.82 -12.64 -16.84
C ARG A 8 -10.61 -11.42 -17.29
N LEU A 9 -10.00 -10.25 -17.16
CA LEU A 9 -10.47 -9.04 -17.81
C LEU A 9 -9.71 -8.84 -19.11
N LEU A 10 -10.45 -8.64 -20.20
CA LEU A 10 -9.90 -8.31 -21.51
C LEU A 10 -10.09 -6.82 -21.81
N PHE A 11 -9.10 -6.22 -22.46
CA PHE A 11 -9.10 -4.81 -22.87
C PHE A 11 -8.99 -4.69 -24.39
N ASN A 12 -10.11 -4.40 -25.04
CA ASN A 12 -10.20 -4.27 -26.50
C ASN A 12 -9.92 -2.83 -26.99
N THR A 13 -9.50 -1.93 -26.11
CA THR A 13 -9.25 -0.51 -26.41
C THR A 13 -8.00 -0.02 -25.69
N THR A 14 -7.21 0.81 -26.36
CA THR A 14 -6.03 1.54 -25.84
C THR A 14 -6.37 2.74 -24.99
N LYS A 15 -7.64 3.15 -24.95
CA LYS A 15 -8.09 4.27 -24.13
C LYS A 15 -8.04 3.96 -22.63
N VAL A 16 -8.30 2.70 -22.27
CA VAL A 16 -8.14 2.25 -20.89
C VAL A 16 -6.67 1.98 -20.64
N CYS A 17 -6.03 2.81 -19.81
CA CYS A 17 -4.62 2.66 -19.43
C CYS A 17 -4.44 2.14 -18.00
N GLN A 18 -5.49 2.20 -17.17
CA GLN A 18 -5.40 1.85 -15.76
C GLN A 18 -6.69 1.16 -15.28
N ILE A 19 -6.56 0.33 -14.25
CA ILE A 19 -7.68 -0.27 -13.54
C ILE A 19 -7.56 0.13 -12.08
N ARG A 20 -8.68 0.47 -11.46
CA ARG A 20 -8.82 0.53 -9.99
C ARG A 20 -9.58 -0.68 -9.50
N VAL A 21 -9.05 -1.34 -8.47
CA VAL A 21 -9.67 -2.48 -7.80
C VAL A 21 -9.97 -2.05 -6.37
N ASP A 22 -11.24 -2.07 -5.99
CA ASP A 22 -11.70 -1.77 -4.64
C ASP A 22 -12.11 -3.08 -3.94
N PHE A 23 -11.54 -3.33 -2.77
CA PHE A 23 -11.91 -4.43 -1.89
C PHE A 23 -13.19 -4.04 -1.13
N VAL A 24 -14.33 -4.50 -1.63
CA VAL A 24 -15.64 -4.24 -1.03
C VAL A 24 -15.82 -5.08 0.23
N ASP A 25 -15.48 -6.35 0.12
CA ASP A 25 -15.57 -7.31 1.21
C ASP A 25 -14.50 -8.37 1.03
N THR A 26 -13.41 -8.28 1.77
CA THR A 26 -12.35 -9.30 1.73
C THR A 26 -11.99 -9.79 3.11
N TYR A 27 -12.12 -11.11 3.25
CA TYR A 27 -11.62 -11.89 4.37
C TYR A 27 -11.04 -13.19 3.79
N LEU A 28 -9.72 -13.24 3.74
CA LEU A 28 -8.94 -14.43 3.41
C LEU A 28 -8.17 -14.87 4.66
N ALA A 29 -7.60 -16.07 4.64
CA ALA A 29 -6.68 -16.53 5.68
C ALA A 29 -5.61 -15.48 5.98
N LEU A 30 -5.28 -15.32 7.26
CA LEU A 30 -4.19 -14.45 7.68
C LEU A 30 -2.85 -14.95 7.12
N PRO A 31 -1.88 -14.06 6.90
CA PRO A 31 -0.54 -14.46 6.51
C PRO A 31 0.12 -15.28 7.63
N THR A 32 1.03 -16.18 7.24
CA THR A 32 1.92 -16.89 8.15
C THR A 32 3.28 -16.20 8.08
N TYR A 33 3.73 -15.58 9.17
CA TYR A 33 4.94 -14.74 9.20
C TYR A 33 4.97 -13.66 8.09
N GLY A 34 3.81 -13.06 7.81
CA GLY A 34 3.67 -12.03 6.76
C GLY A 34 3.55 -12.57 5.34
N GLU A 35 3.66 -13.90 5.12
CA GLU A 35 3.45 -14.53 3.82
C GLU A 35 2.04 -15.11 3.66
N CYS A 36 1.42 -14.79 2.52
CA CYS A 36 0.12 -15.35 2.14
C CYS A 36 0.28 -16.75 1.52
N VAL A 37 0.20 -17.79 2.38
CA VAL A 37 0.43 -19.19 1.99
C VAL A 37 -0.86 -20.01 1.83
N ASN A 38 -1.84 -19.84 2.73
CA ASN A 38 -3.01 -20.71 2.78
C ASN A 38 -4.13 -20.25 1.84
N GLN A 39 -4.36 -18.94 1.77
CA GLN A 39 -5.33 -18.32 0.87
C GLN A 39 -4.79 -16.98 0.37
N TYR A 40 -4.92 -16.73 -0.92
CA TYR A 40 -4.50 -15.46 -1.49
C TYR A 40 -5.17 -15.11 -2.80
N LEU A 41 -5.31 -13.80 -3.03
CA LEU A 41 -5.53 -13.23 -4.34
C LEU A 41 -4.19 -12.89 -4.99
N LEU A 42 -3.97 -13.42 -6.20
CA LEU A 42 -2.87 -13.09 -7.09
C LEU A 42 -3.43 -12.35 -8.29
N VAL A 43 -2.78 -11.24 -8.67
CA VAL A 43 -3.12 -10.47 -9.87
C VAL A 43 -1.94 -10.52 -10.84
N THR A 44 -2.20 -10.88 -12.09
CA THR A 44 -1.18 -11.04 -13.13
C THR A 44 -1.73 -10.64 -14.50
N GLY A 45 -0.91 -10.72 -15.54
CA GLY A 45 -1.29 -10.44 -16.92
C GLY A 45 -0.34 -9.46 -17.60
N THR A 46 -0.86 -8.71 -18.58
CA THR A 46 -0.13 -7.66 -19.31
C THR A 46 -0.24 -6.34 -18.56
N ILE A 47 0.32 -6.35 -17.36
CA ILE A 47 0.27 -5.27 -16.38
C ILE A 47 1.69 -4.96 -15.91
N ARG A 48 1.92 -3.73 -15.44
CA ARG A 48 3.21 -3.41 -14.82
C ARG A 48 3.40 -4.17 -13.50
N PRO A 49 4.65 -4.40 -13.05
CA PRO A 49 4.91 -5.09 -11.80
C PRO A 49 4.19 -4.43 -10.62
N LEU A 50 3.43 -5.24 -9.88
CA LEU A 50 2.72 -4.78 -8.70
C LEU A 50 3.66 -4.74 -7.50
N GLY A 51 3.43 -3.77 -6.62
CA GLY A 51 4.18 -3.66 -5.37
C GLY A 51 3.77 -4.67 -4.29
N VAL A 52 2.74 -5.48 -4.54
CA VAL A 52 2.29 -6.56 -3.66
C VAL A 52 2.07 -7.81 -4.51
N LYS A 53 2.69 -8.93 -4.13
CA LYS A 53 2.64 -10.19 -4.91
C LYS A 53 1.36 -10.99 -4.67
N ARG A 54 0.91 -11.06 -3.42
CA ARG A 54 -0.25 -11.84 -2.98
C ARG A 54 -0.99 -11.06 -1.90
N PHE A 55 -2.30 -10.94 -2.03
CA PHE A 55 -3.15 -10.35 -0.99
C PHE A 55 -3.80 -11.47 -0.18
N CYS A 56 -3.76 -11.34 1.14
CA CYS A 56 -4.47 -12.21 2.07
C CYS A 56 -4.90 -11.42 3.31
N GLY A 57 -5.57 -12.10 4.23
CA GLY A 57 -6.15 -11.48 5.41
C GLY A 57 -7.29 -10.51 5.09
N ILE A 58 -7.35 -9.40 5.83
CA ILE A 58 -8.52 -8.50 5.86
C ILE A 58 -8.17 -7.16 5.21
N ASN A 59 -8.79 -6.86 4.06
CA ASN A 59 -8.47 -5.68 3.24
C ASN A 59 -9.71 -4.87 2.82
N SER A 60 -10.85 -5.08 3.48
CA SER A 60 -12.10 -4.39 3.15
C SER A 60 -11.93 -2.87 3.26
N ASN A 61 -12.60 -2.12 2.37
CA ASN A 61 -12.49 -0.65 2.25
C ASN A 61 -11.09 -0.13 1.85
N GLN A 62 -10.24 -0.98 1.30
CA GLN A 62 -8.99 -0.57 0.66
C GLN A 62 -9.11 -0.72 -0.86
N HIS A 63 -8.23 -0.04 -1.58
CA HIS A 63 -8.16 -0.13 -3.03
C HIS A 63 -6.72 -0.17 -3.51
N PHE A 64 -6.54 -0.59 -4.75
CA PHE A 64 -5.28 -0.46 -5.46
C PHE A 64 -5.47 -0.22 -6.95
N TYR A 65 -4.45 0.32 -7.58
CA TYR A 65 -4.39 0.64 -8.99
C TYR A 65 -3.42 -0.30 -9.71
N ILE A 66 -3.78 -0.63 -10.95
CA ILE A 66 -3.00 -1.46 -11.85
C ILE A 66 -2.79 -0.66 -13.13
N ASP A 67 -1.53 -0.33 -13.42
CA ASP A 67 -1.16 0.25 -14.71
C ASP A 67 -1.08 -0.86 -15.76
N LEU A 68 -1.81 -0.69 -16.86
CA LEU A 68 -1.77 -1.59 -18.00
C LEU A 68 -0.50 -1.36 -18.83
N ASP A 69 0.07 -2.41 -19.41
CA ASP A 69 1.26 -2.27 -20.25
C ASP A 69 0.88 -1.76 -21.65
N GLU A 70 1.12 -0.48 -21.90
CA GLU A 70 0.82 0.20 -23.16
C GLU A 70 1.57 -0.38 -24.38
N GLY A 71 2.68 -1.10 -24.18
CA GLY A 71 3.46 -1.70 -25.26
C GLY A 71 2.82 -2.92 -25.91
N MET A 72 1.75 -3.46 -25.32
CA MET A 72 1.13 -4.72 -25.74
C MET A 72 -0.20 -4.47 -26.47
N GLN A 73 -0.37 -5.10 -27.64
CA GLN A 73 -1.61 -5.01 -28.42
C GLN A 73 -2.78 -5.77 -27.75
N PHE A 74 -2.48 -6.92 -27.13
CA PHE A 74 -3.44 -7.70 -26.38
C PHE A 74 -3.22 -7.48 -24.89
N ARG A 75 -4.10 -6.71 -24.27
CA ARG A 75 -4.05 -6.43 -22.83
C ARG A 75 -5.11 -7.21 -22.08
N PHE A 76 -4.70 -7.80 -20.97
CA PHE A 76 -5.56 -8.55 -20.06
C PHE A 76 -5.01 -8.52 -18.64
N THR A 77 -5.91 -8.76 -17.68
CA THR A 77 -5.56 -8.91 -16.27
C THR A 77 -6.28 -10.13 -15.72
N ASP A 78 -5.53 -11.03 -15.10
CA ASP A 78 -6.03 -12.21 -14.43
C ASP A 78 -6.10 -11.97 -12.93
N PHE A 79 -7.23 -12.33 -12.35
CA PHE A 79 -7.44 -12.37 -10.90
C PHE A 79 -7.59 -13.83 -10.52
N ILE A 80 -6.66 -14.32 -9.71
CA ILE A 80 -6.56 -15.73 -9.33
C ILE A 80 -6.67 -15.79 -7.82
N LEU A 81 -7.81 -16.26 -7.32
CA LEU A 81 -8.00 -16.59 -5.92
C LEU A 81 -7.65 -18.05 -5.71
N ASN A 82 -6.65 -18.30 -4.89
CA ASN A 82 -6.20 -19.65 -4.54
C ASN A 82 -6.48 -19.94 -3.06
N THR A 83 -7.07 -21.11 -2.79
CA THR A 83 -7.18 -21.69 -1.45
C THR A 83 -6.45 -23.03 -1.46
N VAL A 84 -5.35 -23.11 -0.71
CA VAL A 84 -4.52 -24.31 -0.60
C VAL A 84 -5.08 -25.26 0.47
N GLU A 85 -5.62 -24.71 1.57
CA GLU A 85 -6.08 -25.49 2.71
C GLU A 85 -7.61 -25.69 2.70
N ILE A 86 -8.06 -26.91 3.03
CA ILE A 86 -9.49 -27.25 3.09
C ILE A 86 -10.06 -26.80 4.43
N GLY A 87 -11.21 -26.12 4.42
CA GLY A 87 -11.96 -25.79 5.63
C GLY A 87 -11.78 -24.36 6.14
N LEU A 88 -10.88 -23.58 5.54
CA LEU A 88 -10.78 -22.14 5.82
C LEU A 88 -11.91 -21.39 5.14
N ALA A 89 -12.76 -20.73 5.95
CA ALA A 89 -13.80 -19.85 5.44
C ALA A 89 -13.14 -18.62 4.79
N TYR A 90 -13.62 -18.24 3.61
CA TYR A 90 -13.16 -17.05 2.91
C TYR A 90 -14.32 -16.38 2.20
N ARG A 91 -14.20 -15.06 2.02
CA ARG A 91 -15.09 -14.26 1.18
C ARG A 91 -14.28 -13.18 0.49
N PHE A 92 -14.66 -12.90 -0.75
CA PHE A 92 -14.06 -11.83 -1.53
C PHE A 92 -15.13 -11.17 -2.39
N GLY A 93 -15.13 -9.85 -2.38
CA GLY A 93 -15.95 -8.98 -3.17
C GLY A 93 -15.07 -7.86 -3.70
N LEU A 94 -14.96 -7.77 -5.02
CA LEU A 94 -14.14 -6.79 -5.71
C LEU A 94 -15.04 -5.93 -6.59
N TRP A 95 -14.86 -4.62 -6.54
CA TRP A 95 -15.29 -3.73 -7.61
C TRP A 95 -14.10 -3.40 -8.48
N ILE A 96 -14.29 -3.51 -9.79
CA ILE A 96 -13.21 -3.30 -10.75
C ILE A 96 -13.64 -2.21 -11.73
N THR A 97 -12.97 -1.07 -11.65
CA THR A 97 -13.26 0.11 -12.45
C THR A 97 -12.19 0.25 -13.52
N LYS A 98 -12.60 0.25 -14.79
CA LYS A 98 -11.72 0.55 -15.92
C LYS A 98 -11.60 2.07 -16.06
N ILE A 99 -10.38 2.60 -16.08
CA ILE A 99 -10.13 4.03 -16.19
C ILE A 99 -9.72 4.35 -17.62
N ASP A 100 -10.56 5.12 -18.31
CA ASP A 100 -10.24 5.70 -19.61
C ASP A 100 -9.34 6.93 -19.39
N CYS A 101 -8.10 6.85 -19.83
CA CYS A 101 -7.09 7.88 -19.62
C CYS A 101 -7.11 8.95 -20.73
N THR A 102 -7.98 8.79 -21.73
CA THR A 102 -8.28 9.84 -22.72
C THR A 102 -9.47 10.68 -22.28
N ALA A 103 -10.27 10.17 -21.34
CA ALA A 103 -11.33 10.93 -20.70
C ALA A 103 -10.73 11.89 -19.65
N GLN A 104 -11.36 13.05 -19.48
CA GLN A 104 -11.00 14.02 -18.46
C GLN A 104 -11.59 13.58 -17.10
N ASP A 105 -11.21 12.39 -16.64
CA ASP A 105 -11.62 11.82 -15.36
C ASP A 105 -10.56 12.08 -14.29
N ASN A 106 -11.00 12.47 -13.10
CA ASN A 106 -10.13 12.72 -11.94
C ASN A 106 -9.79 11.43 -11.17
N LEU A 107 -10.25 10.25 -11.62
CA LEU A 107 -9.98 8.96 -10.98
C LEU A 107 -8.63 8.34 -11.35
N GLN A 108 -8.00 8.78 -12.43
CA GLN A 108 -6.69 8.28 -12.85
C GLN A 108 -5.63 8.60 -11.80
N ALA A 109 -5.00 7.55 -11.26
CA ALA A 109 -3.86 7.71 -10.37
C ALA A 109 -2.61 8.09 -11.16
N PRO A 110 -1.72 8.93 -10.61
CA PRO A 110 -0.44 9.20 -11.25
C PRO A 110 0.32 7.90 -11.51
N PHE A 111 1.08 7.89 -12.60
CA PHE A 111 1.81 6.70 -13.03
C PHE A 111 2.69 6.11 -11.91
N GLY A 112 2.57 4.79 -11.67
CA GLY A 112 3.29 4.06 -10.63
C GLY A 112 2.74 4.21 -9.20
N CYS A 113 1.62 4.92 -9.01
CA CYS A 113 0.90 4.95 -7.73
C CYS A 113 0.07 3.68 -7.56
N PHE A 114 0.37 2.89 -6.54
CA PHE A 114 -0.38 1.67 -6.23
C PHE A 114 -1.67 1.97 -5.47
N GLN A 115 -1.69 3.00 -4.65
CA GLN A 115 -2.91 3.56 -4.07
C GLN A 115 -2.96 5.05 -4.36
N TYR A 116 -4.16 5.59 -4.53
CA TYR A 116 -4.36 7.02 -4.75
C TYR A 116 -5.53 7.54 -3.94
N TYR A 117 -5.23 8.48 -3.05
CA TYR A 117 -6.19 9.15 -2.17
C TYR A 117 -6.46 10.56 -2.69
N LEU A 118 -7.73 10.87 -2.89
CA LEU A 118 -8.16 12.15 -3.47
C LEU A 118 -8.48 13.20 -2.40
N ASP A 119 -8.83 12.76 -1.19
CA ASP A 119 -9.31 13.62 -0.13
C ASP A 119 -8.17 14.34 0.60
N GLY A 120 -8.49 15.47 1.22
CA GLY A 120 -7.51 16.29 1.96
C GLY A 120 -7.09 15.72 3.32
N SER A 121 -7.84 14.74 3.80
CA SER A 121 -7.60 14.03 5.05
C SER A 121 -8.26 12.66 4.95
N GLY A 122 -7.65 11.66 5.56
CA GLY A 122 -8.21 10.31 5.61
C GLY A 122 -7.27 9.35 6.34
N MET A 123 -7.69 8.09 6.39
CA MET A 123 -6.89 7.00 6.95
C MET A 123 -6.21 6.22 5.82
N ILE A 124 -4.93 5.94 6.01
CA ILE A 124 -4.14 5.09 5.13
C ILE A 124 -3.72 3.88 5.96
N HIS A 125 -4.02 2.69 5.44
CA HIS A 125 -3.68 1.43 6.09
C HIS A 125 -2.79 0.61 5.17
N SER A 126 -1.89 -0.17 5.76
CA SER A 126 -1.23 -1.25 5.03
C SER A 126 -2.24 -2.34 4.64
N PHE A 127 -1.92 -3.12 3.62
CA PHE A 127 -2.68 -4.34 3.36
C PHE A 127 -2.57 -5.28 4.56
N ASN A 128 -3.69 -5.91 4.91
CA ASN A 128 -3.91 -6.74 6.08
C ASN A 128 -3.77 -6.00 7.43
N PHE A 129 -3.94 -4.69 7.47
CA PHE A 129 -3.89 -3.91 8.72
C PHE A 129 -4.85 -4.44 9.79
N GLU A 130 -6.11 -4.71 9.42
CA GLU A 130 -7.13 -5.25 10.34
C GLU A 130 -6.80 -6.68 10.82
N GLY A 131 -5.98 -7.42 10.05
CA GLY A 131 -5.45 -8.72 10.45
C GLY A 131 -4.24 -8.63 11.40
N ARG A 132 -3.85 -7.43 11.83
CA ARG A 132 -2.78 -7.15 12.82
C ARG A 132 -1.40 -7.69 12.43
N GLN A 133 -1.17 -7.95 11.15
CA GLN A 133 0.11 -8.43 10.63
C GLN A 133 0.36 -7.87 9.23
N TYR A 134 1.44 -7.11 9.06
CA TYR A 134 1.79 -6.59 7.75
C TYR A 134 2.29 -7.71 6.83
N LEU A 135 2.05 -7.54 5.53
CA LEU A 135 2.55 -8.44 4.51
C LEU A 135 4.04 -8.16 4.23
N ILE A 136 4.84 -9.22 4.09
CA ILE A 136 6.23 -9.09 3.63
C ILE A 136 6.30 -9.07 2.10
N ASN A 137 7.48 -8.75 1.55
CA ASN A 137 7.69 -8.65 0.11
C ASN A 137 6.79 -7.61 -0.57
N THR A 138 6.51 -6.51 0.14
CA THR A 138 5.71 -5.41 -0.38
C THR A 138 6.56 -4.17 -0.59
N ALA A 139 6.49 -3.59 -1.77
CA ALA A 139 7.17 -2.37 -2.16
C ALA A 139 6.23 -1.55 -3.03
N TYR A 140 5.38 -0.73 -2.41
CA TYR A 140 4.35 0.01 -3.15
C TYR A 140 4.28 1.48 -2.74
N ARG A 141 3.88 2.30 -3.72
CA ARG A 141 3.75 3.74 -3.59
C ARG A 141 2.30 4.12 -3.35
N ILE A 142 2.05 4.92 -2.33
CA ILE A 142 0.75 5.52 -2.06
C ILE A 142 0.86 6.99 -2.44
N CYS A 143 -0.08 7.47 -3.25
CA CYS A 143 -0.14 8.85 -3.69
C CYS A 143 -1.33 9.55 -3.06
N ILE A 144 -1.13 10.82 -2.74
CA ILE A 144 -2.17 11.68 -2.17
C ILE A 144 -2.30 12.88 -3.10
N ARG A 145 -3.52 13.17 -3.53
CA ARG A 145 -3.80 14.28 -4.44
C ARG A 145 -3.37 15.58 -3.77
N ASN A 146 -2.67 16.41 -4.53
CA ASN A 146 -2.35 17.75 -4.08
C ASN A 146 -3.62 18.62 -4.11
N LEU A 147 -4.07 19.09 -2.95
CA LEU A 147 -5.18 20.04 -2.87
C LEU A 147 -4.68 21.47 -3.09
N ARG A 148 -5.52 22.28 -3.75
CA ARG A 148 -5.25 23.71 -3.90
C ARG A 148 -5.04 24.32 -2.50
N ASN A 149 -3.92 25.01 -2.32
CA ASN A 149 -3.49 25.67 -1.08
C ASN A 149 -3.00 24.74 0.07
N ALA A 150 -2.82 23.43 -0.17
CA ALA A 150 -2.11 22.60 0.80
C ALA A 150 -0.60 22.90 0.76
N CYS A 151 0.02 23.26 1.88
CA CYS A 151 1.47 23.50 1.96
C CYS A 151 2.26 22.26 2.43
N SER A 152 1.58 21.32 3.07
CA SER A 152 2.18 20.15 3.72
C SER A 152 1.14 19.08 4.01
N ILE A 153 1.61 17.85 4.25
CA ILE A 153 0.81 16.78 4.86
C ILE A 153 1.36 16.47 6.24
N GLU A 154 0.44 16.24 7.17
CA GLU A 154 0.71 15.72 8.50
C GLU A 154 0.33 14.25 8.56
N PHE A 155 1.28 13.38 8.89
CA PHE A 155 1.04 11.96 9.12
C PHE A 155 0.98 11.69 10.63
N ARG A 156 -0.05 10.98 11.06
CA ARG A 156 -0.24 10.55 12.45
C ARG A 156 -0.53 9.06 12.49
N ALA A 157 -0.01 8.39 13.50
CA ALA A 157 -0.39 7.04 13.85
C ALA A 157 -0.61 6.96 15.37
N ARG A 158 -1.55 6.12 15.81
CA ARG A 158 -1.66 5.77 17.22
C ARG A 158 -0.51 4.81 17.56
N ALA A 159 -0.09 4.80 18.84
CA ALA A 159 1.05 4.00 19.26
C ALA A 159 0.89 2.49 18.97
N GLU A 160 -0.35 1.96 18.98
CA GLU A 160 -0.61 0.54 18.70
C GLU A 160 -0.83 0.22 17.21
N ASP A 161 -0.97 1.25 16.38
CA ASP A 161 -1.32 1.13 14.96
C ASP A 161 -0.09 1.27 14.03
N PHE A 162 1.11 1.45 14.60
CA PHE A 162 2.35 1.54 13.84
C PHE A 162 3.39 0.58 14.40
N SER A 163 3.69 -0.48 13.66
CA SER A 163 4.71 -1.45 14.06
C SER A 163 5.40 -2.01 12.83
N LEU A 164 6.65 -1.61 12.63
CA LEU A 164 7.55 -2.14 11.60
C LEU A 164 8.86 -2.61 12.25
N GLN A 165 9.48 -3.63 11.67
CA GLN A 165 10.78 -4.11 12.15
C GLN A 165 11.82 -2.98 12.16
N SER A 166 12.60 -2.89 13.24
CA SER A 166 13.71 -1.95 13.36
C SER A 166 15.02 -2.68 13.70
N HIS A 167 16.14 -2.20 13.17
CA HIS A 167 17.44 -2.84 13.34
C HIS A 167 17.85 -2.94 14.82
N GLY A 168 18.12 -4.16 15.30
CA GLY A 168 18.72 -4.41 16.61
C GLY A 168 17.88 -4.00 17.83
N ARG A 169 16.58 -3.74 17.67
CA ARG A 169 15.70 -3.27 18.76
C ARG A 169 14.34 -3.94 18.73
N GLY A 170 13.71 -4.03 19.91
CA GLY A 170 12.28 -4.37 19.99
C GLY A 170 11.43 -3.27 19.35
N ASN A 171 10.34 -3.65 18.68
CA ASN A 171 9.39 -2.76 18.01
C ASN A 171 8.53 -1.96 19.00
N THR A 172 9.11 -1.40 20.07
CA THR A 172 8.41 -0.55 21.06
C THR A 172 8.85 0.90 21.00
N ARG A 173 9.90 1.20 20.23
CA ARG A 173 10.44 2.56 20.06
C ARG A 173 10.50 2.93 18.59
N SER A 174 10.51 4.23 18.30
CA SER A 174 10.71 4.73 16.95
C SER A 174 12.13 4.45 16.43
N GLY A 175 12.19 4.01 15.18
CA GLY A 175 13.38 3.99 14.35
C GLY A 175 13.23 5.00 13.21
N VAL A 176 14.31 5.69 12.89
CA VAL A 176 14.36 6.76 11.89
C VAL A 176 15.68 6.69 11.13
N GLY A 177 15.60 6.88 9.81
CA GLY A 177 16.73 6.92 8.91
C GLY A 177 17.28 5.53 8.55
N THR A 178 18.26 5.51 7.65
CA THR A 178 18.78 4.29 7.03
C THR A 178 19.43 3.31 8.00
N ALA A 179 20.00 3.79 9.10
CA ALA A 179 20.71 2.95 10.07
C ALA A 179 19.79 2.19 11.03
N GLN A 180 18.55 2.66 11.23
CA GLN A 180 17.57 1.97 12.09
C GLN A 180 16.48 1.28 11.26
N CYS A 181 16.22 1.81 10.07
CA CYS A 181 15.17 1.37 9.16
C CYS A 181 15.78 0.91 7.83
N ASP A 182 16.64 -0.12 7.92
CA ASP A 182 17.37 -0.73 6.81
C ASP A 182 16.58 -1.87 6.12
N THR A 183 15.68 -2.54 6.84
CA THR A 183 14.82 -3.61 6.32
C THR A 183 13.44 -3.13 5.94
N ASP A 184 12.62 -2.81 6.95
CA ASP A 184 11.21 -2.47 6.82
C ASP A 184 10.97 -1.02 7.25
N TYR A 185 10.27 -0.26 6.41
CA TYR A 185 10.01 1.15 6.68
C TYR A 185 8.86 1.71 5.84
N ILE A 186 8.25 2.77 6.36
CA ILE A 186 7.57 3.73 5.51
C ILE A 186 8.54 4.83 5.11
N LEU A 187 8.49 5.23 3.84
CA LEU A 187 9.21 6.39 3.34
C LEU A 187 8.26 7.57 3.27
N ILE A 188 8.53 8.60 4.06
CA ILE A 188 7.87 9.91 4.00
C ILE A 188 8.93 10.94 3.57
N PRO A 189 8.88 11.47 2.34
CA PRO A 189 9.89 12.40 1.86
C PRO A 189 10.00 13.63 2.76
N GLN A 190 11.23 14.00 3.15
CA GLN A 190 11.50 15.17 4.01
C GLN A 190 10.64 15.23 5.29
N GLY A 191 10.33 14.07 5.87
CA GLY A 191 9.55 13.93 7.09
C GLY A 191 10.24 14.57 8.29
N ARG A 192 9.53 15.42 9.03
CA ARG A 192 10.07 16.25 10.11
C ARG A 192 9.06 16.46 11.23
N ALA A 193 9.51 16.82 12.44
CA ALA A 193 8.62 17.06 13.58
C ALA A 193 7.66 18.25 13.33
N THR A 194 8.17 19.31 12.72
CA THR A 194 7.44 20.54 12.41
C THR A 194 7.94 21.13 11.09
N LEU A 195 7.14 21.98 10.43
CA LEU A 195 7.54 22.59 9.15
C LEU A 195 8.81 23.45 9.24
N SER A 196 9.07 24.04 10.41
CA SER A 196 10.25 24.85 10.71
C SER A 196 11.48 24.04 11.15
N ALA A 197 11.34 22.73 11.37
CA ALA A 197 12.48 21.90 11.76
C ALA A 197 13.53 21.85 10.64
N SER A 198 14.80 22.06 11.01
CA SER A 198 15.94 22.03 10.09
C SER A 198 16.37 20.61 9.71
N GLN A 199 16.07 19.64 10.57
CA GLN A 199 16.35 18.23 10.33
C GLN A 199 15.11 17.53 9.77
N SER A 200 15.34 16.72 8.74
CA SER A 200 14.32 15.85 8.14
C SER A 200 14.90 14.47 7.92
N ASN A 201 14.03 13.47 7.94
CA ASN A 201 14.33 12.09 7.63
C ASN A 201 13.40 11.61 6.52
N ASP A 202 13.78 10.54 5.84
CA ASP A 202 12.98 9.92 4.79
C ASP A 202 12.34 8.60 5.23
N ARG A 203 12.98 7.85 6.14
CA ARG A 203 12.53 6.51 6.57
C ARG A 203 12.11 6.46 8.03
N PHE A 204 11.01 5.77 8.30
CA PHE A 204 10.42 5.61 9.64
C PHE A 204 10.00 4.15 9.84
N CYS A 205 10.34 3.59 11.00
CA CYS A 205 10.08 2.20 11.38
C CYS A 205 9.97 2.09 12.92
N GLY A 206 9.88 0.87 13.45
CA GLY A 206 9.77 0.62 14.89
C GLY A 206 8.32 0.62 15.37
N GLY A 207 8.13 0.84 16.68
CA GLY A 207 6.85 0.66 17.38
C GLY A 207 5.95 1.87 17.50
N VAL A 208 6.43 3.05 17.09
CA VAL A 208 5.66 4.29 17.07
C VAL A 208 6.15 5.16 15.92
N LEU A 209 5.24 5.89 15.28
CA LEU A 209 5.62 6.88 14.28
C LEU A 209 6.17 8.12 15.00
N ASN A 210 7.44 8.43 14.79
CA ASN A 210 8.08 9.63 15.34
C ASN A 210 9.24 10.04 14.42
N SER A 211 9.51 11.34 14.31
CA SER A 211 10.63 11.87 13.51
C SER A 211 12.00 11.83 14.18
N VAL A 212 12.04 11.41 15.45
CA VAL A 212 13.24 11.26 16.26
C VAL A 212 13.39 9.79 16.66
N ASN A 213 14.64 9.30 16.67
CA ASN A 213 14.97 7.94 17.11
C ASN A 213 14.69 7.73 18.61
N GLN A 214 14.37 6.49 18.98
CA GLN A 214 14.27 6.02 20.39
C GLN A 214 13.15 6.64 21.23
N ARG A 215 12.13 7.18 20.60
CA ARG A 215 10.94 7.69 21.29
C ARG A 215 9.99 6.55 21.57
N THR A 216 9.33 6.60 22.71
CA THR A 216 8.26 5.67 23.12
C THR A 216 6.87 6.22 22.84
N GLU A 217 6.77 7.50 22.45
CA GLU A 217 5.53 8.19 22.15
C GLU A 217 5.46 8.53 20.67
N ALA A 218 4.28 8.32 20.09
CA ALA A 218 3.99 8.71 18.71
C ALA A 218 3.85 10.24 18.62
N GLU A 219 4.51 10.84 17.64
CA GLU A 219 4.41 12.26 17.33
C GLU A 219 4.17 12.45 15.82
N PRO A 220 3.45 13.50 15.40
CA PRO A 220 3.20 13.74 13.98
C PRO A 220 4.49 13.90 13.16
N VAL A 221 4.45 13.40 11.93
CA VAL A 221 5.51 13.61 10.94
C VAL A 221 4.95 14.48 9.82
N MET A 222 5.51 15.69 9.67
CA MET A 222 5.15 16.65 8.63
C MET A 222 6.01 16.45 7.39
N SER A 223 5.44 16.62 6.20
CA SER A 223 6.17 16.63 4.93
C SER A 223 5.74 17.81 4.05
N ASN A 224 6.71 18.51 3.45
CA ASN A 224 6.45 19.68 2.61
C ASN A 224 5.93 19.28 1.22
N ASN A 225 5.02 20.10 0.70
CA ASN A 225 4.43 19.91 -0.62
C ASN A 225 5.29 20.53 -1.73
N SER A 226 6.28 19.81 -2.27
CA SER A 226 7.15 20.38 -3.31
C SER A 226 6.95 19.83 -4.73
N SER A 227 6.12 18.79 -4.96
CA SER A 227 5.82 18.38 -6.36
C SER A 227 4.71 17.32 -6.49
N ASN A 228 4.66 16.31 -5.62
CA ASN A 228 3.61 15.28 -5.60
C ASN A 228 3.66 14.55 -4.25
N HIS A 229 2.57 14.50 -3.47
CA HIS A 229 2.57 13.76 -2.22
C HIS A 229 2.55 12.27 -2.50
N HIS A 230 3.58 11.60 -2.02
CA HIS A 230 3.63 10.16 -2.03
C HIS A 230 4.37 9.67 -0.81
N ILE A 231 3.89 8.55 -0.27
CA ILE A 231 4.62 7.74 0.70
C ILE A 231 4.89 6.39 0.06
N TYR A 232 5.92 5.71 0.52
CA TYR A 232 6.18 4.35 0.09
C TYR A 232 6.14 3.42 1.29
N ILE A 233 5.64 2.22 1.08
CA ILE A 233 5.73 1.12 2.04
C ILE A 233 6.73 0.12 1.46
N TYR A 234 7.76 -0.18 2.24
CA TYR A 234 8.79 -1.17 1.93
C TYR A 234 8.90 -2.17 3.07
N ASN A 235 8.49 -3.41 2.81
CA ASN A 235 8.64 -4.54 3.73
C ASN A 235 9.39 -5.65 2.98
N ARG A 236 10.61 -5.94 3.39
CA ARG A 236 11.48 -6.95 2.73
C ARG A 236 11.42 -8.27 3.51
N VAL A 237 11.92 -9.34 2.87
CA VAL A 237 12.27 -10.55 3.63
C VAL A 237 13.50 -10.21 4.47
N SER A 238 13.38 -10.36 5.79
CA SER A 238 14.54 -10.42 6.70
C SER A 238 15.23 -11.77 6.57
#